data_AF-A0A1E7ELE6-F1
#
_entry.id   AF-A0A1E7ELE6-F1
#
_cell.length_a   1.000
_cell.length_b   1.000
_cell.length_c   1.000
_cell.angle_alpha   90.00
_cell.angle_beta   90.00
_cell.angle_gamma   90.00
#
_symmetry.space_group_name_H-M   'P 1'
#
loop_
_entity.id
_entity.type
_entity.pdbx_description
1 polymer ?
#
loop_
_entity_poly.entity_id
_entity_poly.type
_entity_poly.pdbx_seq_one_letter_code
_entity_poly.pdbx_strand_id
1 'polypeptide(L)'
;MAIYELKVTHGFNDGAPNKRVAAMANIPSTTFPSLICRMIKKGLIERTSSGGGGDDGGATTSSIKITELGMEQVDPIDIPTSNEEAQQKIIEKLKGTKPRRIFDYLSDGKPHRKVDIMVAVDCTNPSTFAPMMSRELKKHGYIEYPEKGMVQLTDLCFPFGRDN
;
A
#
# COMPACT_ATOMS: atom_id res chain seq x y z
N MET A 1 -6.59 19.92 -15.81
CA MET A 1 -7.24 19.34 -17.00
C MET A 1 -6.55 18.04 -17.46
N ALA A 2 -5.96 17.26 -16.54
CA ALA A 2 -5.20 16.02 -16.85
C ALA A 2 -5.85 14.74 -16.25
N ILE A 3 -7.01 14.87 -15.61
CA ILE A 3 -7.74 13.76 -14.96
C ILE A 3 -8.57 12.96 -16.00
N TYR A 4 -8.63 13.42 -17.25
CA TYR A 4 -9.38 12.76 -18.32
C TYR A 4 -8.51 11.82 -19.19
N GLU A 5 -7.18 11.85 -19.09
CA GLU A 5 -6.30 11.03 -19.95
C GLU A 5 -5.85 9.69 -19.33
N LEU A 6 -6.07 9.48 -18.03
CA LEU A 6 -5.96 8.13 -17.42
C LEU A 6 -7.22 7.28 -17.62
N LYS A 7 -8.24 7.79 -18.33
CA LYS A 7 -9.37 6.99 -18.81
C LYS A 7 -9.03 6.07 -19.98
N VAL A 8 -7.83 6.17 -20.57
CA VAL A 8 -7.49 5.43 -21.79
C VAL A 8 -6.04 4.96 -21.73
N THR A 9 -5.72 3.92 -20.96
CA THR A 9 -4.58 3.07 -21.33
C THR A 9 -4.67 1.64 -20.84
N HIS A 10 -5.17 1.31 -19.64
CA HIS A 10 -5.31 -0.11 -19.21
C HIS A 10 -6.64 -0.41 -18.52
N GLY A 11 -7.65 -0.82 -19.30
CA GLY A 11 -8.53 -1.96 -18.99
C GLY A 11 -9.29 -2.03 -17.65
N PHE A 12 -9.49 -0.95 -16.90
CA PHE A 12 -10.24 -1.03 -15.64
C PHE A 12 -11.74 -1.36 -15.82
N ASN A 13 -12.23 -1.38 -17.06
CA ASN A 13 -13.62 -1.70 -17.39
C ASN A 13 -13.87 -3.20 -17.64
N ASP A 14 -12.82 -4.03 -17.72
CA ASP A 14 -12.89 -5.48 -18.00
C ASP A 14 -12.99 -6.35 -16.73
N GLY A 15 -12.98 -5.73 -15.55
CA GLY A 15 -13.04 -6.42 -14.27
C GLY A 15 -11.71 -7.07 -13.86
N ALA A 16 -11.41 -7.04 -12.57
CA ALA A 16 -10.19 -7.61 -12.02
C ALA A 16 -10.44 -9.01 -11.44
N PRO A 17 -9.52 -9.99 -11.63
CA PRO A 17 -9.66 -11.31 -11.04
C PRO A 17 -9.75 -11.25 -9.50
N ASN A 18 -10.67 -12.00 -8.90
CA ASN A 18 -10.86 -12.05 -7.44
C ASN A 18 -9.55 -12.27 -6.66
N LYS A 19 -8.68 -13.17 -7.15
CA LYS A 19 -7.39 -13.48 -6.52
C LYS A 19 -6.45 -12.27 -6.50
N ARG A 20 -6.44 -11.46 -7.57
CA ARG A 20 -5.60 -10.26 -7.68
C ARG A 20 -6.09 -9.17 -6.73
N VAL A 21 -7.41 -8.95 -6.68
CA VAL A 21 -8.01 -7.95 -5.78
C VAL A 21 -7.76 -8.30 -4.31
N ALA A 22 -7.89 -9.58 -3.93
CA ALA A 22 -7.61 -10.03 -2.56
C ALA A 22 -6.15 -9.78 -2.15
N ALA A 23 -5.20 -10.07 -3.03
CA ALA A 23 -3.78 -9.84 -2.79
C ALA A 23 -3.45 -8.35 -2.63
N MET A 24 -4.01 -7.50 -3.49
CA MET A 24 -3.77 -6.04 -3.43
C MET A 24 -4.41 -5.39 -2.21
N ALA A 25 -5.57 -5.87 -1.78
CA ALA A 25 -6.26 -5.33 -0.61
C ALA A 25 -5.60 -5.73 0.72
N ASN A 26 -4.65 -6.67 0.71
CA ASN A 26 -4.03 -7.26 1.90
C ASN A 26 -5.07 -7.76 2.92
N ILE A 27 -6.19 -8.29 2.43
CA ILE A 27 -7.29 -8.82 3.25
C ILE A 27 -7.09 -10.33 3.39
N PRO A 28 -7.27 -10.92 4.60
CA PRO A 28 -7.26 -12.37 4.77
C PRO A 28 -8.23 -13.07 3.81
N SER A 29 -7.79 -14.17 3.20
CA SER A 29 -8.57 -14.93 2.22
C SER A 29 -9.91 -15.44 2.75
N THR A 30 -10.04 -15.61 4.07
CA THR A 30 -11.26 -16.02 4.76
C THR A 30 -12.29 -14.90 4.90
N THR A 31 -11.85 -13.64 5.01
CA THR A 31 -12.72 -12.47 5.15
C THR A 31 -13.17 -11.93 3.80
N PHE A 32 -12.31 -12.04 2.78
CA PHE A 32 -12.53 -11.47 1.47
C PHE A 32 -13.87 -11.89 0.80
N PRO A 33 -14.29 -13.17 0.78
CA PRO A 33 -15.56 -13.57 0.17
C PRO A 33 -16.79 -12.91 0.81
N SER A 34 -16.79 -12.78 2.14
CA SER A 34 -17.91 -12.16 2.88
C SER A 34 -18.04 -10.67 2.57
N LEU A 35 -16.91 -9.99 2.37
CA LEU A 35 -16.84 -8.57 2.04
C LEU A 35 -17.33 -8.32 0.60
N ILE A 36 -16.88 -9.14 -0.35
CA ILE A 36 -17.36 -9.10 -1.74
C ILE A 36 -18.88 -9.33 -1.81
N CYS A 37 -19.42 -10.33 -1.09
CA CYS A 37 -20.86 -10.55 -1.02
C CYS A 37 -21.63 -9.33 -0.49
N ARG A 38 -21.10 -8.61 0.50
CA ARG A 38 -21.73 -7.38 1.01
C ARG A 38 -21.69 -6.26 -0.01
N MET A 39 -20.57 -6.07 -0.71
CA MET A 39 -20.44 -5.03 -1.74
C MET A 39 -21.35 -5.30 -2.94
N ILE A 40 -21.50 -6.57 -3.35
CA ILE A 40 -22.47 -6.98 -4.39
C ILE A 40 -23.90 -6.69 -3.93
N LYS A 41 -24.28 -7.07 -2.70
CA LYS A 41 -25.62 -6.80 -2.15
C LYS A 41 -25.94 -5.29 -2.07
N LYS A 42 -24.92 -4.46 -1.90
CA LYS A 42 -25.04 -2.99 -1.90
C LYS A 42 -25.02 -2.38 -3.31
N GLY A 43 -24.82 -3.18 -4.35
CA GLY A 43 -24.75 -2.71 -5.73
C GLY A 43 -23.48 -1.90 -6.04
N LEU A 44 -22.42 -2.02 -5.22
CA LEU A 44 -21.16 -1.26 -5.41
C LEU A 44 -20.21 -1.95 -6.39
N ILE A 45 -20.33 -3.26 -6.50
CA ILE A 45 -19.53 -4.07 -7.43
C ILE A 45 -20.41 -5.14 -8.06
N GLU A 46 -20.04 -5.56 -9.26
CA GLU A 46 -20.62 -6.68 -9.97
C GLU A 46 -19.58 -7.79 -10.11
N ARG A 47 -20.06 -9.04 -10.03
CA ARG A 47 -19.23 -10.21 -10.26
C ARG A 47 -19.57 -10.79 -11.61
N THR A 48 -18.62 -10.77 -12.53
CA THR A 48 -18.75 -11.47 -13.80
C THR A 48 -18.05 -12.82 -13.70
N SER A 49 -18.79 -13.87 -14.04
CA SER A 49 -18.24 -15.21 -14.24
C SER A 49 -18.15 -15.45 -15.74
N SER A 50 -16.94 -15.47 -16.29
CA SER A 50 -16.74 -16.00 -17.64
C SER A 50 -16.85 -17.52 -17.57
N GLY A 51 -18.06 -18.04 -17.77
CA GLY A 51 -18.29 -19.48 -17.93
C GLY A 51 -17.86 -19.88 -19.34
N GLY A 52 -16.67 -20.47 -19.46
CA GLY A 52 -16.35 -21.27 -20.65
C GLY A 52 -17.24 -22.51 -20.63
N GLY A 53 -18.35 -22.47 -21.36
CA GLY A 53 -19.12 -23.65 -21.70
C GLY A 53 -18.28 -24.49 -22.66
N GLY A 54 -17.53 -25.44 -22.11
CA GLY A 54 -16.70 -26.38 -22.85
C GLY A 54 -16.24 -27.47 -21.88
N ASP A 55 -16.45 -28.72 -22.29
CA ASP A 55 -16.43 -29.98 -21.54
C ASP A 55 -15.09 -30.36 -20.86
N ASP A 56 -14.17 -29.42 -20.61
CA ASP A 56 -12.83 -29.68 -20.09
C ASP A 56 -12.55 -28.84 -18.85
N GLY A 57 -12.90 -29.35 -17.65
CA GLY A 57 -12.28 -29.03 -16.36
C GLY A 57 -11.91 -27.57 -16.05
N GLY A 58 -12.61 -26.59 -16.63
CA GLY A 58 -12.15 -25.21 -16.73
C GLY A 58 -12.35 -24.46 -15.41
N ALA A 59 -11.25 -23.98 -14.83
CA ALA A 59 -11.28 -23.15 -13.63
C ALA A 59 -12.16 -21.91 -13.87
N THR A 60 -13.24 -21.76 -13.08
CA THR A 60 -14.12 -20.59 -13.14
C THR A 60 -13.37 -19.34 -12.70
N THR A 61 -12.91 -18.55 -13.67
CA THR A 61 -12.34 -17.22 -13.39
C THR A 61 -13.47 -16.25 -13.11
N SER A 62 -13.54 -15.79 -11.86
CA SER A 62 -14.50 -14.78 -11.43
C SER A 62 -13.80 -13.43 -11.31
N SER A 63 -14.30 -12.45 -12.05
CA SER A 63 -13.85 -11.05 -12.06
C SER A 63 -14.80 -10.17 -11.28
N ILE A 64 -14.26 -9.08 -10.72
CA ILE A 64 -15.01 -8.03 -10.03
C ILE A 64 -14.92 -6.75 -10.85
N LYS A 65 -16.05 -6.09 -11.08
CA LYS A 65 -16.15 -4.77 -11.68
C LYS A 65 -16.81 -3.79 -10.71
N ILE A 66 -16.33 -2.56 -10.64
CA ILE A 66 -16.96 -1.50 -9.83
C ILE A 66 -18.12 -0.90 -10.64
N THR A 67 -19.29 -0.74 -10.03
CA THR A 67 -20.46 -0.12 -10.66
C THR A 67 -20.37 1.41 -10.61
N GLU A 68 -21.23 2.12 -11.34
CA GLU A 68 -21.31 3.58 -11.23
C GLU A 68 -21.60 4.03 -9.79
N LEU A 69 -22.55 3.38 -9.11
CA LEU A 69 -22.84 3.60 -7.70
C LEU A 69 -21.63 3.32 -6.79
N GLY A 70 -20.85 2.29 -7.13
CA GLY A 70 -19.59 2.00 -6.48
C GLY A 70 -18.59 3.12 -6.64
N MET A 71 -18.46 3.68 -7.85
CA MET A 71 -17.56 4.80 -8.11
C MET A 71 -17.98 6.08 -7.38
N GLU A 72 -19.28 6.35 -7.23
CA GLU A 72 -19.78 7.50 -6.46
C GLU A 72 -19.49 7.40 -4.96
N GLN A 73 -19.37 6.18 -4.42
CA GLN A 73 -19.08 5.95 -3.01
C GLN A 73 -17.59 5.78 -2.70
N VAL A 74 -16.73 5.77 -3.73
CA VAL A 74 -15.28 5.73 -3.52
C VAL A 74 -14.81 7.15 -3.30
N ASP A 75 -14.29 7.41 -2.10
CA ASP A 75 -13.57 8.66 -1.86
C ASP A 75 -12.42 8.77 -2.86
N PRO A 76 -12.19 9.96 -3.45
CA PRO A 76 -11.07 10.16 -4.36
C PRO A 76 -9.79 9.72 -3.66
N ILE A 77 -9.14 8.71 -4.23
CA ILE A 77 -7.85 8.24 -3.73
C ILE A 77 -6.86 9.35 -4.04
N ASP A 78 -6.33 9.95 -2.98
CA ASP A 78 -5.29 10.96 -3.09
C ASP A 78 -3.94 10.27 -3.41
N ILE A 79 -3.76 9.98 -4.70
CA ILE A 79 -2.56 9.34 -5.23
C ILE A 79 -1.45 10.38 -5.20
N PRO A 80 -0.34 10.15 -4.47
CA PRO A 80 0.78 11.08 -4.46
C PRO A 80 1.34 11.24 -5.87
N THR A 81 1.71 12.48 -6.22
CA THR A 81 2.28 12.85 -7.52
C THR A 81 3.82 12.82 -7.52
N SER A 82 4.43 12.76 -6.33
CA SER A 82 5.88 12.66 -6.15
C SER A 82 6.24 11.76 -4.96
N ASN A 83 7.52 11.39 -4.85
CA ASN A 83 8.02 10.65 -3.69
C ASN A 83 7.88 11.46 -2.40
N GLU A 84 8.15 12.76 -2.44
CA GLU A 84 8.03 13.66 -1.29
C GLU A 84 6.59 13.72 -0.78
N GLU A 85 5.61 13.78 -1.69
CA GLU A 85 4.19 13.79 -1.32
C GLU A 85 3.77 12.46 -0.68
N ALA A 86 4.26 11.34 -1.23
CA ALA A 86 4.01 10.01 -0.66
C ALA A 86 4.61 9.88 0.74
N GLN A 87 5.84 10.35 0.92
CA GLN A 87 6.54 10.36 2.20
C GLN A 87 5.83 11.25 3.22
N GLN A 88 5.37 12.44 2.82
CA GLN A 88 4.64 13.35 3.70
C GLN A 88 3.33 12.72 4.22
N LYS A 89 2.57 12.06 3.34
CA LYS A 89 1.37 11.28 3.72
C LYS A 89 1.68 10.16 4.70
N ILE A 90 2.86 9.55 4.62
CA ILE A 90 3.32 8.55 5.60
C ILE A 90 3.67 9.22 6.93
N ILE A 91 4.43 10.32 6.92
CA ILE A 91 4.82 11.09 8.11
C ILE A 91 3.60 11.54 8.91
N GLU A 92 2.53 11.98 8.23
CA GLU A 92 1.28 12.37 8.87
C GLU A 92 0.60 11.23 9.65
N LYS A 93 0.72 9.99 9.14
CA LYS A 93 0.18 8.79 9.78
C LYS A 93 1.01 8.30 10.96
N LEU A 94 2.30 8.63 11.01
CA LEU A 94 3.19 8.23 12.11
C LEU A 94 2.81 8.95 13.41
N LYS A 95 2.72 8.18 14.50
CA LYS A 95 2.41 8.72 15.83
C LYS A 95 3.70 9.06 16.59
N GLY A 96 3.78 10.31 17.04
CA GLY A 96 4.89 10.81 17.84
C GLY A 96 5.99 11.51 17.04
N THR A 97 6.78 12.33 17.73
CA THR A 97 7.79 13.21 17.11
C THR A 97 9.03 12.46 16.67
N LYS A 98 9.48 11.49 17.47
CA LYS A 98 10.72 10.73 17.19
C LYS A 98 10.59 9.80 15.97
N PRO A 99 9.53 9.00 15.78
CA PRO A 99 9.34 8.21 14.55
C PRO A 99 9.33 9.07 13.29
N ARG A 100 8.71 10.26 13.34
CA ARG A 100 8.70 11.22 12.23
C ARG A 100 10.10 11.71 11.89
N ARG A 101 10.90 12.08 12.90
CA ARG A 101 12.30 12.47 12.71
C ARG A 101 13.17 11.33 12.16
N ILE A 102 12.94 10.10 12.61
CA ILE A 102 13.63 8.92 12.05
C ILE A 102 13.28 8.74 10.58
N PHE A 103 11.99 8.84 10.24
CA PHE A 103 11.53 8.69 8.86
C PHE A 103 12.12 9.78 7.96
N ASP A 104 12.07 11.04 8.41
CA ASP A 104 12.63 12.19 7.71
C ASP A 104 14.14 12.05 7.49
N TYR A 105 14.88 11.55 8.48
CA TYR A 105 16.31 11.27 8.36
C TYR A 105 16.62 10.19 7.31
N LEU A 106 15.71 9.23 7.10
CA LEU A 106 15.87 8.14 6.12
C LEU A 106 15.22 8.44 4.76
N SER A 107 14.66 9.64 4.57
CA SER A 107 13.96 10.05 3.34
C SER A 107 14.86 10.07 2.10
N ASP A 108 16.18 10.12 2.32
CA ASP A 108 17.21 10.01 1.27
C ASP A 108 17.26 8.63 0.60
N GLY A 109 16.55 7.64 1.14
CA GLY A 109 16.45 6.29 0.58
C GLY A 109 17.71 5.44 0.76
N LYS A 110 18.70 5.92 1.51
CA LYS A 110 19.99 5.24 1.69
C LYS A 110 20.02 4.42 2.99
N PRO A 111 20.87 3.39 3.08
CA PRO A 111 21.14 2.70 4.33
C PRO A 111 21.91 3.56 5.32
N HIS A 112 21.40 3.71 6.54
CA HIS A 112 22.05 4.40 7.64
C HIS A 112 22.28 3.48 8.84
N ARG A 113 23.37 3.71 9.59
CA ARG A 113 23.62 2.94 10.81
C ARG A 113 22.64 3.38 11.89
N LYS A 114 22.16 2.41 12.69
CA LYS A 114 21.27 2.68 13.83
C LYS A 114 21.82 3.72 14.80
N VAL A 115 23.14 3.70 15.02
CA VAL A 115 23.81 4.63 15.94
C VAL A 115 23.71 6.07 15.44
N ASP A 116 23.89 6.29 14.13
CA ASP A 116 23.85 7.62 13.53
C ASP A 116 22.43 8.20 13.58
N ILE A 117 21.42 7.36 13.30
CA ILE A 117 20.02 7.72 13.43
C ILE A 117 19.68 8.09 14.88
N MET A 118 20.14 7.29 15.86
CA MET A 118 19.90 7.56 17.28
C MET A 118 20.45 8.92 17.72
N VAL A 119 21.64 9.28 17.24
CA VAL A 119 22.27 10.58 17.50
C VAL A 119 21.46 11.69 16.83
N ALA A 120 21.06 11.53 15.56
CA ALA A 120 20.30 12.52 14.82
C ALA A 120 18.93 12.84 15.44
N VAL A 121 18.28 11.84 16.06
CA VAL A 121 16.94 12.01 16.67
C VAL A 121 16.97 12.24 18.18
N ASP A 122 18.16 12.49 18.74
CA ASP A 122 18.38 12.72 20.16
C ASP A 122 17.76 11.61 21.04
N CYS A 123 18.14 10.37 20.72
CA CYS A 123 17.72 9.18 21.44
C CYS A 123 18.96 8.46 21.99
N THR A 124 19.32 8.79 23.22
CA THR A 124 20.51 8.26 23.90
C THR A 124 20.33 6.85 24.47
N ASN A 125 19.09 6.35 24.58
CA ASN A 125 18.80 5.05 25.17
C ASN A 125 18.41 4.00 24.10
N PRO A 126 19.30 3.02 23.80
CA PRO A 126 19.04 1.97 22.81
C PRO A 126 17.77 1.15 23.11
N SER A 127 17.46 0.92 24.39
CA SER A 127 16.31 0.14 24.83
C SER A 127 14.98 0.81 24.48
N THR A 128 14.96 2.13 24.28
CA THR A 128 13.78 2.88 23.84
C THR A 128 13.69 3.03 22.32
N PHE A 129 14.83 3.01 21.65
CA PHE A 129 14.93 3.19 20.20
C PHE A 129 14.41 1.96 19.43
N ALA A 130 14.81 0.76 19.82
CA ALA A 130 14.41 -0.47 19.11
C ALA A 130 12.89 -0.73 19.11
N PRO A 131 12.16 -0.55 20.23
CA PRO A 131 10.70 -0.64 20.24
C PRO A 131 10.02 0.41 19.36
N MET A 132 10.55 1.63 19.33
CA MET A 132 10.01 2.74 18.53
C MET A 132 10.07 2.43 17.04
N MET A 133 11.25 2.01 16.56
CA MET A 133 11.42 1.52 15.20
C MET A 133 10.50 0.34 14.89
N SER A 134 10.40 -0.62 15.82
CA SER A 134 9.65 -1.84 15.57
C SER A 134 8.14 -1.62 15.50
N ARG A 135 7.59 -0.75 16.36
CA ARG A 135 6.13 -0.56 16.50
C ARG A 135 5.53 0.36 15.45
N GLU A 136 6.23 1.44 15.09
CA GLU A 136 5.68 2.46 14.18
C GLU A 136 6.19 2.31 12.75
N LEU A 137 7.48 1.99 12.57
CA LEU A 137 8.09 1.95 11.24
C LEU A 137 8.08 0.53 10.66
N LYS A 138 8.61 -0.45 11.39
CA LYS A 138 8.73 -1.84 10.92
C LYS A 138 7.38 -2.52 10.79
N LYS A 139 6.50 -2.36 11.78
CA LYS A 139 5.15 -2.94 11.78
C LYS A 139 4.33 -2.51 10.56
N HIS A 140 4.52 -1.26 10.13
CA HIS A 140 3.84 -0.69 8.97
C HIS A 140 4.58 -0.96 7.65
N GLY A 141 5.73 -1.65 7.69
CA GLY A 141 6.49 -2.01 6.50
C GLY A 141 7.30 -0.87 5.89
N TYR A 142 7.46 0.25 6.59
CA TYR A 142 8.16 1.44 6.05
C TYR A 142 9.68 1.31 6.06
N ILE A 143 10.24 0.42 6.89
CA ILE A 143 11.68 0.23 7.02
C ILE A 143 12.08 -1.23 6.86
N GLU A 144 13.31 -1.42 6.40
CA GLU A 144 13.99 -2.71 6.31
C GLU A 144 15.44 -2.61 6.82
N TYR A 145 16.07 -3.77 6.97
CA TYR A 145 17.43 -3.91 7.49
C TYR A 145 18.28 -4.60 6.42
N PRO A 146 18.89 -3.84 5.48
CA PRO A 146 19.66 -4.43 4.38
C PRO A 146 20.90 -5.16 4.91
N GLU A 147 21.47 -4.67 6.01
CA GLU A 147 22.61 -5.28 6.70
C GLU A 147 22.47 -5.20 8.23
N LYS A 148 23.30 -5.96 8.94
CA LYS A 148 23.31 -5.97 10.41
C LYS A 148 23.66 -4.58 10.95
N GLY A 149 22.67 -3.91 11.54
CA GLY A 149 22.85 -2.59 12.14
C GLY A 149 22.59 -1.42 11.20
N MET A 150 22.25 -1.70 9.93
CA MET A 150 21.80 -0.71 8.96
C MET A 150 20.27 -0.68 8.87
N VAL A 151 19.72 0.47 8.52
CA VAL A 151 18.29 0.73 8.36
C VAL A 151 18.09 1.59 7.13
N GLN A 152 17.10 1.25 6.31
CA GLN A 152 16.66 2.10 5.20
C GLN A 152 15.13 2.07 5.10
N LEU A 153 14.56 3.06 4.40
CA LEU A 153 13.16 3.02 3.98
C LEU A 153 12.96 1.95 2.89
N THR A 154 11.77 1.34 2.87
CA THR A 154 11.38 0.37 1.84
C THR A 154 10.88 1.07 0.57
N ASP A 155 10.75 0.32 -0.53
CA ASP A 155 10.22 0.84 -1.79
C ASP A 155 8.77 1.34 -1.70
N LEU A 156 8.04 0.95 -0.64
CA LEU A 156 6.71 1.51 -0.35
C LEU A 156 6.74 3.03 -0.12
N CYS A 157 7.89 3.56 0.29
CA CYS A 157 8.11 4.99 0.50
C CYS A 157 8.57 5.71 -0.77
N PHE A 158 8.81 5.00 -1.86
CA PHE A 158 9.33 5.54 -3.13
C PHE A 158 8.52 5.00 -4.32
N PRO A 159 7.22 5.37 -4.45
CA PRO A 159 6.37 4.87 -5.53
C PRO A 159 6.88 5.24 -6.94
N PHE A 160 7.74 6.26 -7.05
CA PHE A 160 8.35 6.70 -8.31
C PHE A 160 9.80 6.21 -8.49
N GLY A 161 10.26 5.27 -7.66
CA GLY A 161 11.64 4.78 -7.66
C GLY A 161 12.55 5.62 -6.76
N ARG A 162 13.75 5.09 -6.50
CA ARG A 162 14.77 5.78 -5.69
C ARG A 162 15.71 6.54 -6.61
N ASP A 163 16.02 7.78 -6.26
CA ASP A 163 17.11 8.53 -6.90
C ASP A 163 18.44 7.85 -6.49
N ASN A 164 19.02 7.08 -7.40
CA ASN A 164 20.32 6.42 -7.22
C ASN A 164 21.48 7.41 -7.35
#